data_AF-A0A7K1IZ93-F1
#
_entry.id   AF-A0A7K1IZ93-F1
#
_cell.length_a   1.000
_cell.length_b   1.000
_cell.length_c   1.000
_cell.angle_alpha   90.00
_cell.angle_beta   90.00
_cell.angle_gamma   90.00
#
_symmetry.space_group_name_H-M   'P 1'
#
loop_
_entity.id
_entity.type
_entity.pdbx_description
1 polymer ?
#
loop_
_entity_poly.entity_id
_entity_poly.type
_entity_poly.pdbx_seq_one_letter_code
_entity_poly.pdbx_strand_id
1 'polypeptide(L)'
;MSQPEPNDSEPVAPIDPTDTVQAQLDRARARHGTIGAVVFSAMLGVDKVLGRKPKDEGAVIWEASGEPEDIDADGITIDVDDQTKVVSQLGAGKAARRVRKKRTVK
;
A
#
# COMPACT_ATOMS: atom_id res chain seq x y z
N MET A 1 39.08 -7.08 5.10
CA MET A 1 37.67 -7.14 5.51
C MET A 1 36.88 -6.63 4.31
N SER A 2 36.43 -7.53 3.43
CA SER A 2 35.70 -7.19 2.22
C SER A 2 34.21 -7.22 2.53
N GLN A 3 33.51 -6.10 2.35
CA GLN A 3 32.06 -6.06 2.47
C GLN A 3 31.44 -6.86 1.31
N PRO A 4 30.38 -7.65 1.54
CA PRO A 4 29.63 -8.26 0.46
C PRO A 4 28.80 -7.18 -0.25
N GLU A 5 29.00 -7.06 -1.57
CA GLU A 5 28.22 -6.22 -2.47
C GLU A 5 26.71 -6.53 -2.34
N PRO A 6 25.81 -5.52 -2.37
CA PRO A 6 24.38 -5.75 -2.42
C PRO A 6 24.04 -6.43 -3.75
N ASN A 7 23.40 -7.58 -3.66
CA ASN A 7 23.03 -8.39 -4.82
C ASN A 7 21.78 -7.77 -5.47
N ASP A 8 21.95 -6.78 -6.35
CA ASP A 8 20.90 -6.11 -7.14
C ASP A 8 20.21 -7.03 -8.18
N SER A 9 20.27 -8.35 -7.99
CA SER A 9 19.81 -9.37 -8.93
C SER A 9 18.57 -10.13 -8.49
N GLU A 10 17.85 -9.69 -7.44
CA GLU A 10 16.51 -10.21 -7.22
C GLU A 10 15.57 -9.68 -8.31
N PRO A 11 15.01 -10.53 -9.19
CA PRO A 11 14.00 -10.07 -10.13
C PRO A 11 12.81 -9.62 -9.29
N VAL A 12 12.58 -8.30 -9.25
CA VAL A 12 11.34 -7.72 -8.72
C VAL A 12 10.22 -8.49 -9.39
N ALA A 13 9.47 -9.28 -8.61
CA ALA A 13 8.43 -10.12 -9.16
C ALA A 13 7.50 -9.24 -10.00
N PRO A 14 7.15 -9.65 -11.23
CA PRO A 14 6.20 -8.90 -12.03
C PRO A 14 4.95 -8.66 -11.19
N ILE A 15 4.61 -7.39 -10.94
CA ILE A 15 3.38 -7.03 -10.26
C ILE A 15 2.28 -7.47 -11.22
N ASP A 16 1.63 -8.61 -10.94
CA ASP A 16 0.52 -9.07 -11.74
C ASP A 16 -0.57 -7.99 -11.64
N PRO A 17 -1.00 -7.37 -12.75
CA PRO A 17 -2.05 -6.35 -12.72
C PRO A 17 -3.36 -6.89 -12.13
N THR A 18 -3.52 -8.21 -12.02
CA THR A 18 -4.65 -8.86 -11.37
C THR A 18 -4.65 -8.63 -9.84
N ASP A 19 -3.46 -8.60 -9.21
CA ASP A 19 -3.33 -8.39 -7.76
C ASP A 19 -3.71 -6.96 -7.35
N THR A 20 -3.37 -5.98 -8.19
CA THR A 20 -3.71 -4.57 -7.95
C THR A 20 -5.22 -4.32 -8.09
N VAL A 21 -5.87 -4.96 -9.06
CA VAL A 21 -7.32 -4.92 -9.24
C VAL A 21 -8.05 -5.50 -8.02
N GLN A 22 -7.56 -6.62 -7.47
CA GLN A 22 -8.17 -7.26 -6.32
C GLN A 22 -8.06 -6.38 -5.07
N ALA A 23 -6.90 -5.78 -4.84
CA ALA A 23 -6.69 -4.83 -3.75
C ALA A 23 -7.59 -3.57 -3.86
N GLN A 24 -7.82 -3.08 -5.08
CA GLN A 24 -8.73 -1.97 -5.34
C GLN A 24 -10.20 -2.36 -5.11
N LEU A 25 -10.61 -3.56 -5.53
CA LEU A 25 -11.94 -4.10 -5.28
C LEU A 25 -12.23 -4.25 -3.78
N ASP A 26 -11.27 -4.80 -3.03
CA ASP A 26 -11.37 -4.95 -1.58
C ASP A 26 -11.43 -3.59 -0.88
N ARG A 27 -10.66 -2.60 -1.35
CA ARG A 27 -10.72 -1.23 -0.85
C ARG A 27 -12.07 -0.57 -1.14
N ALA A 28 -12.62 -0.74 -2.34
CA ALA A 28 -13.93 -0.22 -2.71
C ALA A 28 -15.04 -0.85 -1.83
N ARG A 29 -14.94 -2.15 -1.58
CA ARG A 29 -15.83 -2.88 -0.69
C ARG A 29 -15.73 -2.43 0.77
N ALA A 30 -14.52 -2.20 1.27
CA ALA A 30 -14.30 -1.73 2.63
C ALA A 30 -14.85 -0.31 2.87
N ARG A 31 -14.79 0.57 1.87
CA ARG A 31 -15.25 1.97 1.98
C ARG A 31 -16.73 2.17 1.67
N HIS A 32 -17.27 1.44 0.70
CA HIS A 32 -18.61 1.69 0.14
C HIS A 32 -19.47 0.42 0.04
N GLY A 33 -19.03 -0.67 0.68
CA GLY A 33 -19.77 -1.94 0.67
C GLY A 33 -19.86 -2.58 -0.71
N THR A 34 -20.86 -3.45 -0.88
CA THR A 34 -21.08 -4.19 -2.14
C THR A 34 -21.40 -3.28 -3.32
N ILE A 35 -22.05 -2.14 -3.08
CA ILE A 35 -22.36 -1.15 -4.13
C ILE A 35 -21.08 -0.58 -4.73
N GLY A 36 -20.10 -0.21 -3.90
CA GLY A 36 -18.81 0.28 -4.38
C GLY A 36 -18.03 -0.75 -5.20
N ALA A 37 -18.08 -2.01 -4.78
CA ALA A 37 -17.44 -3.12 -5.49
C ALA A 37 -18.04 -3.34 -6.90
N VAL A 38 -19.37 -3.23 -7.03
CA VAL A 38 -20.08 -3.34 -8.30
C VAL A 38 -19.74 -2.17 -9.23
N VAL A 39 -19.75 -0.94 -8.71
CA VAL A 39 -19.41 0.26 -9.50
C VAL A 39 -17.96 0.20 -9.98
N PHE A 40 -17.01 -0.19 -9.11
CA PHE A 40 -15.61 -0.38 -9.51
C PHE A 40 -15.47 -1.43 -10.62
N SER A 41 -16.12 -2.59 -10.46
CA SER A 41 -16.11 -3.66 -11.47
C SER A 41 -16.68 -3.19 -12.82
N ALA A 42 -17.75 -2.38 -12.80
CA ALA A 42 -18.33 -1.81 -14.00
C ALA A 42 -17.38 -0.83 -14.70
N MET A 43 -16.75 0.08 -13.95
CA MET A 43 -15.77 1.02 -14.51
C MET A 43 -14.55 0.29 -15.07
N LEU A 44 -14.05 -0.73 -14.38
CA LEU A 44 -12.94 -1.56 -14.84
C LEU A 44 -13.28 -2.29 -16.14
N GLY A 45 -14.51 -2.82 -16.26
CA GLY A 45 -14.98 -3.43 -17.50
C GLY A 45 -15.03 -2.44 -18.66
N VAL A 46 -15.51 -1.22 -18.43
CA VAL A 46 -15.53 -0.14 -19.43
C VAL A 46 -14.11 0.27 -19.83
N ASP A 47 -13.19 0.39 -18.88
CA ASP A 47 -11.79 0.78 -19.12
C ASP A 47 -11.06 -0.25 -20.00
N LYS A 48 -11.32 -1.56 -19.77
CA LYS A 48 -10.82 -2.65 -20.63
C LYS A 48 -11.37 -2.59 -22.06
N VAL A 49 -12.67 -2.31 -22.22
CA VAL A 49 -13.32 -2.25 -23.55
C VAL A 49 -12.85 -1.03 -24.34
N LEU A 50 -12.63 0.10 -23.67
CA LEU A 50 -12.13 1.32 -24.30
C LEU A 50 -10.64 1.24 -24.70
N GLY A 51 -9.97 0.11 -24.40
CA GLY A 51 -8.61 -0.15 -24.85
C GLY A 51 -7.58 0.82 -24.27
N ARG A 52 -7.86 1.43 -23.11
CA ARG A 52 -6.86 2.27 -22.45
C ARG A 52 -5.66 1.40 -22.11
N LYS A 53 -4.50 1.79 -22.63
CA LYS A 53 -3.23 1.16 -22.31
C LYS A 53 -3.10 1.17 -20.78
N PRO A 54 -2.86 0.03 -20.12
CA PRO A 54 -2.57 -0.02 -18.69
C PRO A 54 -1.51 1.05 -18.41
N LYS A 55 -1.78 1.92 -17.44
CA LYS A 55 -0.76 2.89 -17.02
C LYS A 55 0.41 2.07 -16.50
N ASP A 56 1.55 2.15 -17.17
CA ASP A 56 2.81 1.66 -16.62
C ASP A 56 3.10 2.53 -15.39
N GLU A 57 2.64 2.07 -14.23
CA GLU A 57 3.06 2.58 -12.93
C GLU A 57 4.47 2.03 -12.69
N GLY A 58 5.44 2.53 -13.47
CA GLY A 58 6.84 2.35 -13.12
C GLY A 58 7.02 2.87 -11.70
N ALA A 59 7.54 2.02 -10.80
CA ALA A 59 7.80 2.42 -9.43
C ALA A 59 8.60 3.72 -9.46
N VAL A 60 8.01 4.81 -8.97
CA VAL A 60 8.72 6.08 -8.83
C VAL A 60 9.66 5.87 -7.65
N ILE A 61 10.86 5.38 -7.94
CA ILE A 61 11.95 5.26 -6.97
C ILE A 61 12.42 6.69 -6.71
N TRP A 62 11.94 7.26 -5.60
CA TRP A 62 12.43 8.53 -5.12
C TRP A 62 13.68 8.27 -4.29
N GLU A 63 14.86 8.54 -4.84
CA GLU A 63 16.11 8.52 -4.11
C GLU A 63 16.10 9.65 -3.07
N ALA A 64 15.67 9.34 -1.85
CA ALA A 64 15.87 10.23 -0.72
C ALA A 64 17.37 10.22 -0.38
N SER A 65 18.07 11.29 -0.74
CA SER A 65 19.50 11.46 -0.43
C SER A 65 19.66 11.80 1.06
N GLY A 66 19.88 10.80 1.91
CA GLY A 66 20.09 10.95 3.36
C GLY A 66 20.08 9.63 4.13
N GLU A 67 20.46 9.67 5.42
CA GLU A 67 20.16 8.57 6.35
C GLU A 67 18.63 8.42 6.47
N PRO A 68 18.09 7.18 6.41
CA PRO A 68 16.64 6.98 6.54
C PRO A 68 16.18 7.47 7.92
N GLU A 69 15.19 8.36 7.94
CA GLU A 69 14.48 8.79 9.16
C GLU A 69 13.77 7.58 9.80
N ASP A 70 13.69 7.55 11.13
CA ASP A 70 13.00 6.49 11.85
C ASP A 70 11.48 6.68 11.76
N ILE A 71 10.88 6.13 10.70
CA ILE A 71 9.43 6.23 10.44
C ILE A 71 8.60 5.63 11.59
N ASP A 72 9.14 4.68 12.36
CA ASP A 72 8.42 4.09 13.48
C ASP A 72 8.30 5.07 14.67
N ALA A 73 9.29 5.95 14.85
CA ALA A 73 9.33 6.96 15.89
C ALA A 73 8.74 8.31 15.45
N ASP A 74 9.14 8.79 14.27
CA ASP A 74 8.90 10.15 13.78
C ASP A 74 7.67 10.23 12.86
N GLY A 75 7.29 9.09 12.26
CA GLY A 75 6.16 8.97 11.35
C GLY A 75 6.43 9.48 9.94
N ILE A 76 5.36 9.73 9.19
CA ILE A 76 5.44 10.22 7.81
C ILE A 76 4.94 11.66 7.79
N THR A 77 5.79 12.59 7.38
CA THR A 77 5.46 14.01 7.25
C THR A 77 5.23 14.38 5.78
N ILE A 78 4.12 15.07 5.50
CA ILE A 78 3.78 15.59 4.17
C ILE A 78 3.52 17.08 4.30
N ASP A 79 4.28 17.88 3.56
CA ASP A 79 4.07 19.31 3.43
C ASP A 79 2.90 19.57 2.46
N VAL A 80 1.83 20.20 2.95
CA VAL A 80 0.66 20.56 2.14
C VAL A 80 0.83 21.94 1.53
N ASP A 81 1.43 22.86 2.30
CA ASP A 81 1.85 24.20 1.90
C ASP A 81 2.97 24.70 2.84
N ASP A 82 3.43 25.95 2.63
CA ASP A 82 4.55 26.55 3.39
C ASP A 82 4.28 26.68 4.91
N GLN A 83 3.02 26.61 5.33
CA GLN A 83 2.61 26.81 6.73
C GLN A 83 1.97 25.56 7.35
N THR A 84 1.64 24.55 6.54
CA THR A 84 0.83 23.40 6.93
C THR A 84 1.56 22.11 6.61
N LYS A 85 1.83 21.34 7.67
CA LYS A 85 2.41 19.99 7.59
C LYS A 85 1.47 18.99 8.23
N VAL A 86 1.32 17.82 7.62
CA VAL A 86 0.55 16.69 8.16
C VAL A 86 1.51 15.58 8.55
N VAL A 87 1.45 15.14 9.80
CA VAL A 87 2.28 14.05 10.34
C VAL A 87 1.38 12.88 10.72
N SER A 88 1.77 11.66 10.33
CA SER A 88 1.05 10.46 10.78
C SER A 88 1.28 10.24 12.28
N GLN A 89 0.20 10.14 13.07
CA GLN A 89 0.31 9.81 14.49
C GLN A 89 0.56 8.32 14.68
N LEU A 90 1.83 7.90 14.64
CA LEU A 90 2.21 6.55 15.04
C LEU A 90 2.35 6.51 16.57
N GLY A 91 1.51 5.68 17.21
CA GLY A 91 1.50 5.50 18.68
C GLY A 91 0.16 5.79 19.37
N ALA A 92 -0.78 6.49 18.74
CA ALA A 92 -2.09 6.75 19.32
C ALA A 92 -3.05 5.54 19.18
N GLY A 93 -2.86 4.53 20.02
CA GLY A 93 -3.99 3.72 20.51
C GLY A 93 -4.37 2.45 19.75
N LYS A 94 -3.49 1.80 18.99
CA LYS A 94 -3.76 0.40 18.60
C LYS A 94 -3.37 -0.52 19.75
N ALA A 95 -4.25 -0.64 20.74
CA ALA A 95 -4.16 -1.69 21.75
C ALA A 95 -3.93 -3.03 21.05
N ALA A 96 -2.77 -3.65 21.31
CA ALA A 96 -2.37 -4.89 20.66
C ALA A 96 -3.50 -5.92 20.80
N ARG A 97 -4.10 -6.32 19.68
CA ARG A 97 -5.23 -7.25 19.67
C ARG A 97 -4.74 -8.63 20.09
N ARG A 98 -4.82 -8.95 21.39
CA ARG A 98 -4.46 -10.28 21.90
C ARG A 98 -5.50 -11.30 21.43
N VAL A 99 -5.10 -12.20 20.53
CA VAL A 99 -5.91 -13.35 20.13
C VAL A 99 -5.67 -14.49 21.13
N ARG A 100 -6.70 -14.87 21.90
CA ARG A 100 -6.64 -16.03 22.80
C ARG A 100 -7.39 -17.21 22.20
N LYS A 101 -6.69 -18.34 21.97
CA LYS A 101 -7.31 -19.60 21.55
C LYS A 101 -8.30 -20.08 22.61
N LYS A 102 -9.59 -20.21 22.26
CA LYS A 102 -10.59 -20.85 23.13
C LYS A 102 -10.28 -22.35 23.16
N ARG A 103 -10.06 -22.92 24.35
CA ARG A 103 -10.00 -24.37 24.55
C ARG A 103 -11.43 -24.89 24.55
N THR A 104 -11.77 -25.73 23.58
CA THR A 104 -13.01 -26.50 23.57
C THR A 104 -12.83 -27.63 24.58
N VAL A 105 -13.64 -27.65 25.64
CA VAL A 105 -13.74 -28.79 26.55
C VAL A 105 -14.64 -29.81 25.87
N LYS A 106 -14.17 -31.05 25.79
CA LYS A 106 -14.88 -32.19 25.22
C LYS A 106 -15.74 -32.85 26.29
#